data_AF-G5S5J5-F1
#
_entry.id   AF-G5S5J5-F1
#
_cell.length_a   1.000
_cell.length_b   1.000
_cell.length_c   1.000
_cell.angle_alpha   90.00
_cell.angle_beta   90.00
_cell.angle_gamma   90.00
#
_symmetry.space_group_name_H-M   'P 1'
#
loop_
_entity.id
_entity.type
_entity.pdbx_description
1 polymer ?
#
loop_
_entity_poly.entity_id
_entity_poly.type
_entity_poly.pdbx_seq_one_letter_code
_entity_poly.pdbx_strand_id
1 'polypeptide(L)' 'MEALNDNAKKFYLRLGFRQLKEENCNSLFYPTKSFEELFEVKDE' A
#
# COMPACT_ATOMS: atom_id res chain seq x y z
N MET A 1 -0.53 -5.41 5.06
CA MET A 1 -1.39 -6.34 4.31
C MET A 1 -0.52 -7.44 3.73
N GLU A 2 -0.96 -8.70 3.78
CA GLU A 2 -0.22 -9.79 3.15
C GLU A 2 -0.84 -10.12 1.79
N ALA A 3 -0.01 -10.19 0.76
CA ALA A 3 -0.42 -10.64 -0.56
C ALA A 3 -0.39 -12.17 -0.63
N LEU A 4 -1.54 -12.79 -0.86
CA LEU A 4 -1.67 -14.25 -0.94
C LEU A 4 -1.08 -14.86 -2.21
N ASN A 5 -0.82 -14.04 -3.24
CA ASN A 5 -0.19 -14.45 -4.49
C ASN A 5 0.38 -13.23 -5.24
N ASP A 6 1.17 -13.49 -6.28
CA ASP A 6 1.82 -12.45 -7.08
C ASP A 6 0.84 -11.51 -7.78
N ASN A 7 -0.36 -11.98 -8.14
CA ASN A 7 -1.38 -11.12 -8.75
C ASN A 7 -1.93 -10.11 -7.73
N ALA A 8 -2.22 -10.57 -6.51
CA ALA A 8 -2.61 -9.69 -5.40
C ALA A 8 -1.48 -8.71 -5.06
N LYS A 9 -0.23 -9.18 -5.04
CA LYS A 9 0.93 -8.30 -4.81
C LYS A 9 1.02 -7.20 -5.86
N LYS A 10 0.94 -7.54 -7.15
CA LYS A 10 0.94 -6.57 -8.25
C LYS A 10 -0.22 -5.57 -8.16
N PHE A 11 -1.41 -6.03 -7.75
CA PHE A 11 -2.56 -5.17 -7.54
C PHE A 11 -2.28 -4.12 -6.45
N TYR A 12 -1.83 -4.53 -5.27
CA TYR A 12 -1.54 -3.60 -4.17
C TYR A 12 -0.38 -2.65 -4.49
N LEU A 13 0.66 -3.11 -5.19
CA LEU A 13 1.75 -2.26 -5.64
C LEU A 13 1.25 -1.14 -6.58
N ARG A 14 0.30 -1.43 -7.48
CA ARG A 14 -0.32 -0.42 -8.36
C ARG A 14 -1.15 0.62 -7.60
N LEU A 15 -1.72 0.24 -6.45
CA LEU A 15 -2.43 1.16 -5.55
C LEU A 15 -1.48 2.04 -4.72
N GLY A 16 -0.16 1.84 -4.83
CA GLY A 16 0.85 2.60 -4.10
C GLY A 16 1.31 1.97 -2.78
N PHE A 17 0.91 0.72 -2.50
CA PHE A 17 1.48 -0.03 -1.38
C PHE A 17 2.95 -0.32 -1.65
N ARG A 18 3.76 -0.31 -0.59
CA ARG A 18 5.20 -0.56 -0.63
C ARG A 18 5.49 -1.90 0.00
N GLN A 19 6.36 -2.67 -0.63
CA GLN A 19 6.82 -3.94 -0.09
C GLN A 19 7.71 -3.72 1.14
N LEU A 20 7.44 -4.47 2.21
CA LEU A 20 8.31 -4.53 3.38
C LEU A 20 9.52 -5.45 3.07
N LYS A 21 10.63 -5.28 3.80
CA LYS A 21 11.95 -5.93 3.60
C LYS A 21 11.89 -7.36 3.03
N GLU A 22 12.94 -7.80 2.33
CA GLU A 22 13.01 -9.08 1.61
C GLU A 22 12.57 -10.32 2.40
N GLU A 23 12.84 -10.42 3.71
CA GLU A 23 12.36 -11.54 4.53
C GLU A 23 10.82 -11.64 4.60
N ASN A 24 10.11 -10.54 4.30
CA ASN A 24 8.65 -10.44 4.30
C ASN A 24 8.13 -9.98 2.92
N CYS A 25 8.58 -10.65 1.85
CA CYS A 25 8.26 -10.28 0.47
C CYS A 25 6.76 -10.17 0.12
N ASN A 26 5.89 -10.82 0.91
CA ASN A 26 4.44 -10.78 0.73
C ASN A 26 3.78 -9.69 1.58
N SER A 27 4.50 -9.12 2.53
CA SER A 27 3.99 -8.07 3.41
C SER A 27 4.15 -6.71 2.75
N LEU A 28 3.02 -6.02 2.62
CA LEU A 28 2.89 -4.72 1.99
C LEU A 28 2.39 -3.70 3.00
N PHE A 29 2.84 -2.47 2.87
CA PHE A 29 2.51 -1.34 3.72
C PHE A 29 2.04 -0.15 2.90
N TYR A 30 0.98 0.51 3.36
CA TYR A 30 0.54 1.79 2.83
C TYR A 30 0.62 2.82 3.96
N PRO A 31 1.40 3.90 3.82
CA PRO A 31 1.54 4.90 4.89
C PRO A 31 0.20 5.55 5.23
N THR A 32 -0.09 5.71 6.53
CA THR A 32 -1.31 6.39 6.99
C THR A 32 -1.41 7.81 6.44
N LYS A 33 -0.27 8.53 6.33
CA LYS A 33 -0.22 9.86 5.70
C LYS A 33 -0.77 9.89 4.28
N SER A 34 -0.56 8.81 3.50
CA SER A 34 -1.10 8.73 2.14
C SER A 34 -2.62 8.57 2.13
N PHE A 35 -3.23 8.04 3.20
CA PHE A 35 -4.68 8.09 3.38
C PHE A 35 -5.15 9.46 3.83
N GLU A 36 -4.41 10.12 4.74
CA GLU A 36 -4.73 11.48 5.19
C GLU A 36 -4.77 12.45 4.00
N GLU A 37 -3.76 12.43 3.13
CA GLU A 37 -3.71 13.23 1.89
C GLU A 37 -4.87 12.92 0.91
N LEU A 38 -5.30 11.65 0.84
CA LEU A 38 -6.37 11.22 -0.06
C LEU A 38 -7.75 11.73 0.40
N PHE A 39 -7.95 11.84 1.71
CA PHE A 39 -9.21 12.26 2.33
C PHE A 39 -9.14 13.66 2.95
N GLU A 40 -8.06 14.40 2.68
CA GLU A 40 -7.92 15.77 3.14
C GLU A 40 -9.02 16.62 2.49
N VAL A 41 -9.89 17.20 3.33
CA VAL A 41 -10.90 18.14 2.86
C VAL A 41 -10.15 19.38 2.41
N LYS A 42 -10.14 19.61 1.09
CA LYS A 42 -9.68 20.88 0.54
C LYS A 42 -10.80 21.87 0.77
N ASP A 43 -10.66 22.69 1.81
CA ASP A 43 -11.51 23.88 1.97
C ASP A 43 -11.21 24.81 0.78
N GLU A 44 -12.18 24.96 -0.14
CA GLU A 44 -12.18 25.92 -1.26
C GLU A 44 -12.55 27.33 -0.80
#